data_AF-A0A947RMT4-F1
#
_entry.id   AF-A0A947RMT4-F1
#
_cell.length_a   1.000
_cell.length_b   1.000
_cell.length_c   1.000
_cell.angle_alpha   90.00
_cell.angle_beta   90.00
_cell.angle_gamma   90.00
#
_symmetry.space_group_name_H-M   'P 1'
#
loop_
_entity.id
_entity.type
_entity.pdbx_description
1 polymer ?
#
loop_
_entity_poly.entity_id
_entity_poly.type
_entity_poly.pdbx_seq_one_letter_code
_entity_poly.pdbx_strand_id
1 'polypeptide(L)'
;MLPYMPSPVVADLLQREGLEVSMLRSHQLVNRSRMAHDMANLGVSPGDTVMLHAAVGAIGWIVGGPEEVLGAIADVIGPRGTLLMYIGWEGSPYDITVGAGELPPAFMEMWPAFDPATSRAMHAWSVLTEYLRTSPGAQRSSHPDSSFAAVGENATEITRSHPLQYGMGPGSPLATLCTLRGKVLLLGAPLSSVTLLHHAEHLAQVPGKEVVHYKMPILQHGTKTWVDIEEFATTGCLRWRGPTDLFETIVREYIQGGHGSIGRVGEAPSYLFDADDLVGFAVDWIETQFSHGEDEDVSVTVRPADPSDHRILVTLVRAMHEETTDAQMPEAQASRTIDEWLEAKDRRVLIAETERDIAGMIVAAALSRQRGSLSHAFVVPEYRRQGILREMEMDASAYLREQGCCDVEIHVDAKNGVAQTAWRSLGYAPTIESMERPL
;
A
#
# COMPACT_ATOMS: atom_id res chain seq x y z
N MET A 1 19.61 29.97 40.26
CA MET A 1 19.57 29.44 38.88
C MET A 1 19.86 27.96 38.98
N LEU A 2 18.83 27.11 38.92
CA LEU A 2 19.03 25.68 38.75
C LEU A 2 19.50 25.45 37.30
N PRO A 3 20.54 24.63 37.07
CA PRO A 3 20.97 24.30 35.72
C PRO A 3 19.82 23.63 34.98
N TYR A 4 19.53 24.12 33.77
CA TYR A 4 18.47 23.62 32.89
C TYR A 4 18.73 22.14 32.60
N MET A 5 17.91 21.26 33.18
CA MET A 5 17.91 19.84 32.86
C MET A 5 17.32 19.66 31.45
N PRO A 6 17.91 18.81 30.59
CA PRO A 6 17.29 18.47 29.31
C PRO A 6 15.89 17.89 29.53
N SER A 7 14.99 18.10 28.58
CA SER A 7 13.64 17.53 28.59
C SER A 7 13.68 16.04 28.97
N PRO A 8 12.75 15.53 29.80
CA PRO A 8 12.71 14.12 30.21
C PRO A 8 12.77 13.14 29.03
N VAL A 9 12.24 13.54 27.87
CA VAL A 9 12.27 12.76 26.63
C VAL A 9 13.70 12.60 26.10
N VAL A 10 14.50 13.67 26.15
CA VAL A 10 15.91 13.66 25.71
C VAL A 10 16.77 12.87 26.70
N ALA A 11 16.50 13.00 28.00
CA ALA A 11 17.23 12.26 29.03
C ALA A 11 16.96 10.74 28.99
N ASP A 12 15.69 10.33 28.81
CA ASP A 12 15.30 8.90 28.71
C ASP A 12 15.84 8.27 27.41
N LEU A 13 15.84 8.99 26.29
CA LEU A 13 16.39 8.48 25.02
C LEU A 13 17.91 8.30 25.07
N LEU A 14 18.64 9.28 25.63
CA LEU A 14 20.09 9.17 25.79
C LEU A 14 20.48 8.00 26.70
N GLN A 15 19.65 7.67 27.70
CA GLN A 15 19.85 6.50 28.55
C GLN A 15 19.47 5.18 27.87
N ARG A 16 18.37 5.12 27.10
CA ARG A 16 17.94 3.89 26.41
C ARG A 16 18.87 3.46 25.28
N GLU A 17 19.42 4.42 24.55
CA GLU A 17 20.30 4.17 23.39
C GLU A 17 21.80 4.17 23.77
N GLY A 18 22.15 4.43 25.03
CA GLY A 18 23.55 4.50 25.49
C GLY A 18 24.35 5.64 24.86
N LEU A 19 23.68 6.72 24.43
CA LEU A 19 24.28 7.84 23.71
C LEU A 19 24.84 8.89 24.68
N GLU A 20 26.16 9.15 24.61
CA GLU A 20 26.75 10.34 25.23
C GLU A 20 26.48 11.60 24.37
N VAL A 21 26.47 12.78 24.98
CA VAL A 21 26.43 14.09 24.27
C VAL A 21 27.58 14.21 23.24
N SER A 22 28.68 13.47 23.42
CA SER A 22 29.79 13.34 22.49
C SER A 22 29.43 12.58 21.19
N MET A 23 28.44 11.69 21.22
CA MET A 23 27.93 10.90 20.09
C MET A 23 26.95 11.66 19.19
N LEU A 24 26.50 12.86 19.58
CA LEU A 24 25.80 13.83 18.70
C LEU A 24 26.61 14.19 17.44
N ARG A 25 27.90 13.84 17.41
CA ARG A 25 28.79 14.02 16.25
C ARG A 25 28.71 12.89 15.22
N SER A 26 28.09 11.76 15.55
CA SER A 26 28.04 10.55 14.69
C SER A 26 26.75 10.40 13.89
N HIS A 27 25.64 10.98 14.36
CA HIS A 27 24.39 11.09 13.60
C HIS A 27 24.30 12.51 13.05
N GLN A 28 24.12 12.66 11.74
CA GLN A 28 23.93 13.99 11.16
C GLN A 28 22.58 14.54 11.62
N LEU A 29 22.59 15.36 12.67
CA LEU A 29 21.43 16.10 13.14
C LEU A 29 20.76 16.82 11.97
N VAL A 30 19.44 16.66 11.86
CA VAL A 30 18.62 17.33 10.85
C VAL A 30 17.86 18.44 11.54
N ASN A 31 17.93 19.65 11.01
CA ASN A 31 17.18 20.80 11.53
C ASN A 31 16.33 21.42 10.41
N ARG A 32 15.40 22.30 10.80
CA ARG A 32 14.49 22.99 9.87
C ARG A 32 15.19 23.66 8.69
N SER A 33 16.26 24.39 8.94
CA SER A 33 16.99 25.11 7.88
C SER A 33 17.66 24.17 6.88
N ARG A 34 18.22 23.04 7.34
CA ARG A 34 18.77 22.00 6.45
C ARG A 34 17.66 21.40 5.59
N MET A 35 16.54 21.00 6.21
CA MET A 35 15.41 20.43 5.46
C MET A 35 14.85 21.42 4.42
N ALA A 36 14.72 22.71 4.78
CA ALA A 36 14.28 23.74 3.85
C ALA A 36 15.26 23.91 2.67
N HIS A 37 16.57 23.91 2.94
CA HIS A 37 17.59 23.96 1.89
C HIS A 37 17.54 22.73 0.98
N ASP A 38 17.42 21.54 1.55
CA ASP A 38 17.34 20.28 0.81
C ASP A 38 16.09 20.24 -0.10
N MET A 39 14.93 20.65 0.43
CA MET A 39 13.68 20.75 -0.34
C MET A 39 13.78 21.79 -1.46
N ALA A 40 14.42 22.94 -1.21
CA ALA A 40 14.64 23.95 -2.24
C ALA A 40 15.57 23.44 -3.36
N ASN A 41 16.64 22.73 -3.01
CA ASN A 41 17.53 22.08 -3.98
C ASN A 41 16.83 20.97 -4.78
N LEU A 42 15.85 20.29 -4.17
CA LEU A 42 15.01 19.31 -4.85
C LEU A 42 14.02 19.95 -5.84
N GLY A 43 13.77 21.27 -5.74
CA GLY A 43 12.93 22.01 -6.67
C GLY A 43 11.63 22.59 -6.07
N VAL A 44 11.45 22.51 -4.75
CA VAL A 44 10.37 23.24 -4.07
C VAL A 44 10.70 24.73 -4.10
N SER A 45 9.73 25.56 -4.48
CA SER A 45 9.90 26.97 -4.75
C SER A 45 8.87 27.84 -4.03
N PRO A 46 9.19 29.14 -3.79
CA PRO A 46 8.23 30.07 -3.24
C PRO A 46 6.96 30.19 -4.08
N GLY A 47 5.80 30.05 -3.44
CA GLY A 47 4.47 30.07 -4.08
C GLY A 47 3.94 28.70 -4.50
N ASP A 48 4.72 27.62 -4.34
CA ASP A 48 4.25 26.28 -4.72
C ASP A 48 3.06 25.82 -3.86
N THR A 49 2.17 25.06 -4.50
CA THR A 49 1.18 24.21 -3.81
C THR A 49 1.72 22.79 -3.76
N VAL A 50 2.02 22.26 -2.56
CA VAL A 50 2.72 20.98 -2.38
C VAL A 50 1.89 20.00 -1.58
N MET A 51 1.64 18.82 -2.15
CA MET A 51 1.10 17.66 -1.46
C MET A 51 2.23 16.84 -0.85
N LEU A 52 2.17 16.61 0.46
CA LEU A 52 3.24 15.95 1.20
C LEU A 52 2.85 14.52 1.60
N HIS A 53 3.73 13.57 1.30
CA HIS A 53 3.77 12.25 1.95
C HIS A 53 5.10 12.11 2.69
N ALA A 54 5.07 11.71 3.96
CA ALA A 54 6.28 11.71 4.78
C ALA A 54 6.35 10.53 5.75
N ALA A 55 7.40 9.71 5.58
CA ALA A 55 7.87 8.78 6.59
C ALA A 55 8.89 9.51 7.49
N VAL A 56 8.41 10.16 8.55
CA VAL A 56 9.24 11.03 9.42
C VAL A 56 10.50 10.31 9.93
N GLY A 57 10.39 9.01 10.24
CA GLY A 57 11.54 8.21 10.69
C GLY A 57 12.68 8.11 9.67
N ALA A 58 12.39 8.20 8.37
CA ALA A 58 13.40 8.12 7.31
C ALA A 58 14.22 9.42 7.16
N ILE A 59 13.72 10.55 7.68
CA ILE A 59 14.41 11.85 7.62
C ILE A 59 15.64 11.86 8.55
N GLY A 60 15.65 11.01 9.58
CA GLY A 60 16.68 10.96 10.62
C GLY A 60 16.25 11.73 11.86
N TRP A 61 17.22 12.09 12.70
CA TRP A 61 16.91 12.81 13.94
C TRP A 61 16.64 14.30 13.69
N ILE A 62 15.36 14.65 13.71
CA ILE A 62 14.89 16.04 13.57
C ILE A 62 14.97 16.77 14.91
N VAL A 63 15.87 17.74 14.99
CA VAL A 63 16.00 18.65 16.14
C VAL A 63 14.74 19.51 16.21
N GLY A 64 13.98 19.41 17.30
CA GLY A 64 12.69 20.08 17.49
C GLY A 64 11.48 19.18 17.26
N GLY A 65 11.68 17.99 16.70
CA GLY A 65 10.62 17.00 16.47
C GLY A 65 9.96 17.10 15.09
N PRO A 66 8.93 16.27 14.83
CA PRO A 66 8.35 16.11 13.48
C PRO A 66 7.76 17.41 12.89
N GLU A 67 7.21 18.29 13.74
CA GLU A 67 6.56 19.53 13.29
C GLU A 67 7.52 20.45 12.52
N GLU A 68 8.82 20.35 12.76
CA GLU A 68 9.84 21.10 12.02
C GLU A 68 9.86 20.76 10.51
N VAL A 69 9.31 19.61 10.09
CA VAL A 69 9.12 19.28 8.67
C VAL A 69 8.10 20.23 8.04
N LEU A 70 6.96 20.47 8.72
CA LEU A 70 5.94 21.40 8.26
C LEU A 70 6.48 22.84 8.26
N GLY A 71 7.26 23.20 9.28
CA GLY A 71 7.95 24.49 9.33
C GLY A 71 8.97 24.67 8.20
N ALA A 72 9.74 23.64 7.88
CA ALA A 72 10.75 23.69 6.83
C ALA A 72 10.11 23.90 5.45
N ILE A 73 9.07 23.15 5.12
CA ILE A 73 8.39 23.34 3.82
C ILE A 73 7.69 24.69 3.75
N ALA A 74 7.08 25.15 4.86
CA ALA A 74 6.47 26.48 4.94
C ALA A 74 7.47 27.62 4.70
N ASP A 75 8.73 27.48 5.16
CA ASP A 75 9.79 28.46 4.89
C ASP A 75 10.13 28.55 3.41
N VAL A 76 10.12 27.42 2.69
CA VAL A 76 10.46 27.38 1.26
C VAL A 76 9.32 27.92 0.40
N ILE A 77 8.09 27.43 0.62
CA ILE A 77 6.92 27.84 -0.19
C ILE A 77 6.46 29.26 0.17
N GLY A 78 6.75 29.74 1.39
CA GLY A 78 6.45 31.08 1.84
C GLY A 78 4.94 31.39 1.95
N PRO A 79 4.57 32.67 2.16
CA PRO A 79 3.19 33.05 2.45
C PRO A 79 2.21 32.91 1.28
N ARG A 80 2.73 32.77 0.05
CA ARG A 80 1.94 32.50 -1.15
C ARG A 80 1.85 31.01 -1.49
N GLY A 81 2.58 30.18 -0.75
CA GLY A 81 2.57 28.75 -0.92
C GLY A 81 1.35 28.11 -0.26
N THR A 82 1.12 26.84 -0.57
CA THR A 82 0.10 26.02 0.07
C THR A 82 0.65 24.63 0.34
N LEU A 83 0.46 24.12 1.55
CA LEU A 83 0.77 22.74 1.91
C LEU A 83 -0.53 21.96 2.05
N LEU A 84 -0.62 20.78 1.45
CA LEU A 84 -1.74 19.86 1.62
C LEU A 84 -1.26 18.45 1.95
N MET A 85 -2.09 17.68 2.65
CA MET A 85 -1.89 16.26 2.91
C MET A 85 -3.21 15.51 2.82
N TYR A 86 -3.12 14.24 2.40
CA TYR A 86 -4.19 13.27 2.63
C TYR A 86 -4.27 12.96 4.13
N ILE A 87 -5.46 13.10 4.72
CA ILE A 87 -5.67 13.04 6.18
C ILE A 87 -6.41 11.77 6.59
N GLY A 88 -7.37 11.30 5.79
CA GLY A 88 -8.24 10.19 6.17
C GLY A 88 -9.09 10.51 7.40
N TRP A 89 -9.64 9.49 8.06
CA TRP A 89 -10.24 9.61 9.40
C TRP A 89 -9.95 8.36 10.23
N GLU A 90 -9.31 8.51 11.39
CA GLU A 90 -9.00 7.38 12.29
C GLU A 90 -10.24 6.56 12.70
N GLY A 91 -11.39 7.23 12.86
CA GLY A 91 -12.66 6.60 13.20
C GLY A 91 -13.52 6.19 12.00
N SER A 92 -12.93 6.11 10.80
CA SER A 92 -13.64 5.69 9.59
C SER A 92 -14.22 4.28 9.76
N PRO A 93 -15.52 4.07 9.51
CA PRO A 93 -16.13 2.74 9.50
C PRO A 93 -15.93 1.97 8.19
N TYR A 94 -15.10 2.44 7.25
CA TYR A 94 -14.95 1.87 5.91
C TYR A 94 -14.84 0.33 5.90
N ASP A 95 -13.89 -0.23 6.66
CA ASP A 95 -13.63 -1.69 6.68
C ASP A 95 -14.83 -2.53 7.14
N ILE A 96 -15.79 -1.90 7.83
CA ILE A 96 -16.99 -2.57 8.36
C ILE A 96 -18.19 -2.34 7.43
N THR A 97 -18.21 -1.24 6.67
CA THR A 97 -19.36 -0.84 5.86
C THR A 97 -19.19 -1.13 4.38
N VAL A 98 -17.96 -1.38 3.91
CA VAL A 98 -17.70 -1.77 2.53
C VAL A 98 -18.39 -3.08 2.19
N GLY A 99 -19.16 -3.09 1.10
CA GLY A 99 -19.97 -4.23 0.67
C GLY A 99 -21.10 -4.61 1.63
N ALA A 100 -21.33 -3.85 2.71
CA ALA A 100 -22.36 -4.16 3.69
C ALA A 100 -23.75 -3.81 3.16
N GLY A 101 -24.72 -4.70 3.43
CA GLY A 101 -26.14 -4.44 3.20
C GLY A 101 -26.72 -3.48 4.24
N GLU A 102 -27.83 -3.88 4.88
CA GLU A 102 -28.39 -3.09 5.98
C GLU A 102 -27.50 -3.16 7.23
N LEU A 103 -27.14 -2.00 7.77
CA LEU A 103 -26.41 -1.90 9.03
C LEU A 103 -27.37 -2.00 10.22
N PRO A 104 -26.97 -2.63 11.34
CA PRO A 104 -27.80 -2.69 12.54
C PRO A 104 -28.13 -1.27 13.06
N PRO A 105 -29.40 -0.95 13.39
CA PRO A 105 -29.77 0.39 13.86
C PRO A 105 -28.97 0.86 15.09
N ALA A 106 -28.70 -0.03 16.04
CA ALA A 106 -27.89 0.28 17.22
C ALA A 106 -26.45 0.67 16.86
N PHE A 107 -25.85 0.01 15.86
CA PHE A 107 -24.53 0.37 15.35
C PHE A 107 -24.54 1.77 14.75
N MET A 108 -25.54 2.06 13.91
CA MET A 108 -25.71 3.36 13.27
C MET A 108 -25.93 4.50 14.29
N GLU A 109 -26.64 4.22 15.38
CA GLU A 109 -26.89 5.16 16.47
C GLU A 109 -25.63 5.44 17.30
N MET A 110 -24.80 4.42 17.55
CA MET A 110 -23.60 4.57 18.39
C MET A 110 -22.39 5.19 17.69
N TRP A 111 -22.22 4.99 16.37
CA TRP A 111 -21.03 5.51 15.66
C TRP A 111 -21.06 7.05 15.58
N PRO A 112 -19.98 7.77 15.91
CA PRO A 112 -19.94 9.22 15.79
C PRO A 112 -20.01 9.68 14.33
N ALA A 113 -20.57 10.85 14.08
CA ALA A 113 -20.47 11.46 12.76
C ALA A 113 -19.04 11.97 12.50
N PHE A 114 -18.60 11.91 11.25
CA PHE A 114 -17.44 12.64 10.80
C PHE A 114 -17.68 14.14 10.95
N ASP A 115 -16.75 14.81 11.63
CA ASP A 115 -16.69 16.25 11.79
C ASP A 115 -15.29 16.71 11.37
N PRO A 116 -15.14 17.46 10.27
CA PRO A 116 -13.83 17.94 9.81
C PRO A 116 -13.02 18.65 10.89
N ALA A 117 -13.68 19.33 11.83
CA ALA A 117 -13.03 20.11 12.89
C ALA A 117 -12.45 19.23 14.02
N THR A 118 -13.09 18.10 14.34
CA THR A 118 -12.78 17.32 15.55
C THR A 118 -12.34 15.88 15.28
N SER A 119 -12.75 15.28 14.15
CA SER A 119 -12.33 13.94 13.75
C SER A 119 -10.81 13.87 13.60
N ARG A 120 -10.16 12.89 14.22
CA ARG A 120 -8.70 12.73 14.15
C ARG A 120 -8.23 12.29 12.77
N ALA A 121 -7.00 12.68 12.42
CA ALA A 121 -6.33 12.19 11.23
C ALA A 121 -5.98 10.71 11.37
N MET A 122 -5.94 9.99 10.26
CA MET A 122 -5.51 8.59 10.23
C MET A 122 -4.01 8.50 10.53
N HIS A 123 -3.66 7.86 11.64
CA HIS A 123 -2.27 7.77 12.10
C HIS A 123 -1.33 7.04 11.13
N ALA A 124 -1.85 6.09 10.36
CA ALA A 124 -1.08 5.30 9.41
C ALA A 124 -0.46 6.14 8.28
N TRP A 125 -1.01 7.32 7.97
CA TRP A 125 -0.55 8.15 6.85
C TRP A 125 0.66 9.02 7.17
N SER A 126 0.83 9.43 8.43
CA SER A 126 1.99 10.08 9.03
C SER A 126 1.54 10.73 10.34
N VAL A 127 2.44 10.92 11.32
CA VAL A 127 2.14 11.80 12.46
C VAL A 127 1.89 13.25 12.03
N LEU A 128 2.42 13.66 10.87
CA LEU A 128 2.29 15.02 10.35
C LEU A 128 0.86 15.35 9.89
N THR A 129 0.01 14.36 9.59
CA THR A 129 -1.38 14.62 9.17
C THR A 129 -2.16 15.29 10.29
N GLU A 130 -1.99 14.82 11.53
CA GLU A 130 -2.60 15.42 12.71
C GLU A 130 -2.06 16.83 12.95
N TYR A 131 -0.74 17.01 12.88
CA TYR A 131 -0.11 18.32 13.07
C TYR A 131 -0.58 19.35 12.04
N LEU A 132 -0.64 18.97 10.76
CA LEU A 132 -1.11 19.84 9.70
C LEU A 132 -2.58 20.20 9.91
N ARG A 133 -3.48 19.23 10.14
CA ARG A 133 -4.92 19.53 10.26
C ARG A 133 -5.25 20.41 11.46
N THR A 134 -4.43 20.40 12.51
CA THR A 134 -4.60 21.23 13.70
C THR A 134 -3.80 22.54 13.66
N SER A 135 -3.03 22.77 12.58
CA SER A 135 -2.25 23.99 12.42
C SER A 135 -3.17 25.22 12.28
N PRO A 136 -2.77 26.39 12.81
CA PRO A 136 -3.54 27.62 12.61
C PRO A 136 -3.78 27.91 11.13
N GLY A 137 -5.04 28.14 10.76
CA GLY A 137 -5.43 28.40 9.36
C GLY A 137 -5.59 27.15 8.49
N ALA A 138 -5.41 25.95 9.05
CA ALA A 138 -5.73 24.71 8.36
C ALA A 138 -7.23 24.63 8.03
N GLN A 139 -7.52 24.17 6.82
CA GLN A 139 -8.86 23.82 6.36
C GLN A 139 -8.86 22.35 5.98
N ARG A 140 -9.98 21.66 6.21
CA ARG A 140 -10.15 20.24 5.89
C ARG A 140 -11.40 20.03 5.05
N SER A 141 -11.26 19.21 4.00
CA SER A 141 -12.35 18.86 3.11
C SER A 141 -13.41 17.99 3.82
N SER A 142 -14.63 17.97 3.30
CA SER A 142 -15.79 17.33 3.93
C SER A 142 -15.93 15.82 3.74
N HIS A 143 -15.13 15.18 2.88
CA HIS A 143 -15.28 13.74 2.64
C HIS A 143 -14.88 12.93 3.88
N PRO A 144 -15.74 12.04 4.41
CA PRO A 144 -15.49 11.34 5.68
C PRO A 144 -14.34 10.34 5.64
N ASP A 145 -14.18 9.63 4.53
CA ASP A 145 -13.10 8.66 4.36
C ASP A 145 -11.82 9.29 3.78
N SER A 146 -11.91 9.90 2.61
CA SER A 146 -10.78 10.44 1.86
C SER A 146 -10.39 11.90 2.17
N SER A 147 -10.66 12.42 3.37
CA SER A 147 -10.44 13.86 3.63
C SER A 147 -8.99 14.32 3.41
N PHE A 148 -8.83 15.57 2.94
CA PHE A 148 -7.57 16.31 2.83
C PHE A 148 -7.58 17.51 3.76
N ALA A 149 -6.42 17.92 4.24
CA ALA A 149 -6.24 19.21 4.89
C ALA A 149 -5.18 20.03 4.16
N ALA A 150 -5.39 21.34 4.13
CA ALA A 150 -4.50 22.30 3.49
C ALA A 150 -4.31 23.55 4.35
N VAL A 151 -3.11 24.15 4.28
CA VAL A 151 -2.73 25.41 4.93
C VAL A 151 -2.04 26.28 3.88
N GLY A 152 -2.47 27.54 3.73
CA GLY A 152 -1.86 28.50 2.79
C GLY A 152 -2.86 29.15 1.85
N GLU A 153 -2.34 29.83 0.82
CA GLU A 153 -3.12 30.70 -0.07
C GLU A 153 -4.29 29.97 -0.78
N ASN A 154 -4.06 28.73 -1.23
CA ASN A 154 -5.05 27.93 -1.96
C ASN A 154 -5.83 26.95 -1.07
N ALA A 155 -5.67 27.00 0.26
CA ALA A 155 -6.27 26.01 1.17
C ALA A 155 -7.80 25.94 1.06
N THR A 156 -8.46 27.09 0.92
CA THR A 156 -9.91 27.14 0.70
C THR A 156 -10.28 26.48 -0.63
N GLU A 157 -9.62 26.83 -1.73
CA GLU A 157 -9.97 26.27 -3.04
C GLU A 157 -9.79 24.75 -3.10
N ILE A 158 -8.72 24.24 -2.49
CA ILE A 158 -8.44 22.79 -2.43
C ILE A 158 -9.51 22.03 -1.64
N THR A 159 -9.98 22.60 -0.53
CA THR A 159 -10.83 21.87 0.43
C THR A 159 -12.31 22.18 0.36
N ARG A 160 -12.72 23.26 -0.32
CA ARG A 160 -14.10 23.78 -0.32
C ARG A 160 -15.09 22.79 -0.94
N SER A 161 -14.67 21.99 -1.90
CA SER A 161 -15.55 21.05 -2.60
C SER A 161 -14.86 19.69 -2.64
N HIS A 162 -15.54 18.69 -2.09
CA HIS A 162 -15.08 17.30 -2.11
C HIS A 162 -16.32 16.42 -2.29
N PRO A 163 -16.56 15.90 -3.52
CA PRO A 163 -17.69 15.03 -3.83
C PRO A 163 -17.72 13.83 -2.90
N LEU A 164 -18.91 13.40 -2.45
CA LEU A 164 -19.05 12.16 -1.68
C LEU A 164 -18.87 10.92 -2.56
N GLN A 165 -19.34 10.98 -3.81
CA GLN A 165 -19.20 9.89 -4.77
C GLN A 165 -17.96 10.17 -5.62
N TYR A 166 -17.14 9.15 -5.85
CA TYR A 166 -15.90 9.29 -6.64
C TYR A 166 -15.02 10.44 -6.15
N GLY A 167 -14.78 10.46 -4.83
CA GLY A 167 -14.10 11.53 -4.10
C GLY A 167 -12.63 11.72 -4.47
N MET A 168 -11.99 10.78 -5.16
CA MET A 168 -10.63 10.97 -5.72
C MET A 168 -10.64 11.43 -7.19
N GLY A 169 -11.80 11.51 -7.82
CA GLY A 169 -11.98 11.82 -9.23
C GLY A 169 -12.08 13.31 -9.57
N PRO A 170 -12.73 13.66 -10.70
CA PRO A 170 -13.00 15.05 -11.05
C PRO A 170 -13.73 15.82 -9.94
N GLY A 171 -13.26 17.02 -9.64
CA GLY A 171 -13.81 17.87 -8.58
C GLY A 171 -13.29 17.56 -7.17
N SER A 172 -12.38 16.59 -7.03
CA SER A 172 -11.66 16.29 -5.77
C SER A 172 -10.55 17.31 -5.47
N PRO A 173 -10.03 17.33 -4.23
CA PRO A 173 -8.79 18.05 -3.91
C PRO A 173 -7.59 17.66 -4.80
N LEU A 174 -7.52 16.42 -5.29
CA LEU A 174 -6.47 15.97 -6.21
C LEU A 174 -6.61 16.59 -7.60
N ALA A 175 -7.84 16.71 -8.11
CA ALA A 175 -8.13 17.42 -9.36
C ALA A 175 -7.76 18.91 -9.26
N THR A 176 -8.07 19.54 -8.12
CA THR A 176 -7.69 20.93 -7.84
C THR A 176 -6.16 21.08 -7.77
N LEU A 177 -5.45 20.11 -7.17
CA LEU A 177 -3.99 20.11 -7.15
C LEU A 177 -3.40 20.16 -8.56
N CYS A 178 -3.91 19.35 -9.49
CA CYS A 178 -3.47 19.35 -10.89
C CYS A 178 -3.79 20.70 -11.57
N THR A 179 -5.00 21.22 -11.37
CA THR A 179 -5.43 22.52 -11.93
C THR A 179 -4.54 23.67 -11.46
N LEU A 180 -4.08 23.62 -10.20
CA LEU A 180 -3.16 24.62 -9.62
C LEU A 180 -1.69 24.41 -10.02
N ARG A 181 -1.39 23.40 -10.85
CA ARG A 181 -0.01 22.97 -11.18
C ARG A 181 0.80 22.71 -9.91
N GLY A 182 0.15 22.04 -8.96
CA GLY A 182 0.77 21.66 -7.71
C GLY A 182 1.83 20.58 -7.90
N LYS A 183 2.53 20.28 -6.82
CA LYS A 183 3.60 19.30 -6.77
C LYS A 183 3.30 18.22 -5.72
N VAL A 184 3.79 17.01 -5.94
CA VAL A 184 3.80 15.95 -4.93
C VAL A 184 5.22 15.76 -4.42
N LEU A 185 5.40 15.91 -3.12
CA LEU A 185 6.68 15.70 -2.42
C LEU A 185 6.60 14.42 -1.58
N LEU A 186 7.41 13.43 -1.92
CA LEU A 186 7.64 12.23 -1.11
C LEU A 186 8.90 12.42 -0.26
N LEU A 187 8.77 12.35 1.06
CA LEU A 187 9.89 12.38 2.02
C LEU A 187 10.05 11.03 2.70
N GLY A 188 10.88 10.16 2.11
CA GLY A 188 11.14 8.80 2.61
C GLY A 188 9.93 7.86 2.58
N ALA A 189 8.77 8.34 2.12
CA ALA A 189 7.59 7.52 1.88
C ALA A 189 7.80 6.64 0.64
N PRO A 190 7.21 5.44 0.59
CA PRO A 190 7.37 4.53 -0.54
C PRO A 190 6.71 5.11 -1.80
N LEU A 191 7.23 4.74 -2.98
CA LEU A 191 6.66 5.21 -4.26
C LEU A 191 5.21 4.77 -4.48
N SER A 192 4.78 3.68 -3.84
CA SER A 192 3.39 3.21 -3.84
C SER A 192 2.42 4.10 -3.05
N SER A 193 2.91 5.07 -2.27
CA SER A 193 2.08 5.94 -1.43
C SER A 193 1.56 7.21 -2.12
N VAL A 194 1.79 7.36 -3.43
CA VAL A 194 1.37 8.56 -4.17
C VAL A 194 -0.15 8.54 -4.37
N THR A 195 -0.89 9.09 -3.40
CA THR A 195 -2.37 9.15 -3.43
C THR A 195 -2.91 9.88 -4.68
N LEU A 196 -2.11 10.77 -5.28
CA LEU A 196 -2.47 11.43 -6.54
C LEU A 196 -2.80 10.44 -7.67
N LEU A 197 -2.20 9.24 -7.67
CA LEU A 197 -2.46 8.26 -8.73
C LEU A 197 -3.87 7.66 -8.68
N HIS A 198 -4.59 7.75 -7.56
CA HIS A 198 -6.03 7.44 -7.56
C HIS A 198 -6.83 8.40 -8.45
N HIS A 199 -6.36 9.64 -8.63
CA HIS A 199 -6.96 10.56 -9.59
C HIS A 199 -6.73 10.08 -11.04
N ALA A 200 -5.55 9.56 -11.35
CA ALA A 200 -5.27 8.95 -12.64
C ALA A 200 -6.14 7.70 -12.89
N GLU A 201 -6.31 6.84 -11.88
CA GLU A 201 -7.24 5.70 -11.95
C GLU A 201 -8.67 6.15 -12.28
N HIS A 202 -9.14 7.27 -11.74
CA HIS A 202 -10.45 7.82 -12.07
C HIS A 202 -10.56 8.28 -13.52
N LEU A 203 -9.51 8.94 -14.03
CA LEU A 203 -9.50 9.53 -15.37
C LEU A 203 -9.34 8.48 -16.49
N ALA A 204 -8.53 7.45 -16.26
CA ALA A 204 -8.20 6.44 -17.26
C ALA A 204 -9.44 5.71 -17.81
N GLN A 205 -9.62 5.61 -19.11
CA GLN A 205 -10.77 4.98 -19.74
C GLN A 205 -10.51 3.50 -20.04
N VAL A 206 -10.50 2.68 -18.98
CA VAL A 206 -10.25 1.23 -19.05
C VAL A 206 -11.39 0.44 -18.39
N PRO A 207 -11.73 -0.76 -18.91
CA PRO A 207 -12.72 -1.64 -18.28
C PRO A 207 -12.17 -2.30 -17.01
N GLY A 208 -13.04 -2.95 -16.24
CA GLY A 208 -12.62 -3.81 -15.12
C GLY A 208 -12.14 -3.09 -13.88
N LYS A 209 -12.45 -1.80 -13.72
CA LYS A 209 -12.20 -1.08 -12.47
C LYS A 209 -13.13 -1.58 -11.36
N GLU A 210 -12.56 -1.96 -10.24
CA GLU A 210 -13.31 -2.36 -9.05
C GLU A 210 -14.04 -1.16 -8.46
N VAL A 211 -15.36 -1.31 -8.25
CA VAL A 211 -16.21 -0.31 -7.62
C VAL A 211 -16.65 -0.85 -6.26
N VAL A 212 -16.51 -0.02 -5.24
CA VAL A 212 -16.92 -0.33 -3.87
C VAL A 212 -18.09 0.56 -3.45
N HIS A 213 -18.97 -0.02 -2.63
CA HIS A 213 -20.05 0.69 -1.96
C HIS A 213 -19.85 0.60 -0.46
N TYR A 214 -19.89 1.73 0.23
CA TYR A 214 -19.76 1.79 1.68
C TYR A 214 -20.63 2.88 2.27
N LYS A 215 -20.85 2.83 3.59
CA LYS A 215 -21.69 3.78 4.31
C LYS A 215 -20.86 4.60 5.29
N MET A 216 -21.10 5.91 5.34
CA MET A 216 -20.37 6.83 6.21
C MET A 216 -21.32 7.73 7.02
N PRO A 217 -21.06 7.93 8.33
CA PRO A 217 -21.81 8.87 9.14
C PRO A 217 -21.21 10.28 8.99
N ILE A 218 -22.00 11.23 8.50
CA ILE A 218 -21.59 12.64 8.33
C ILE A 218 -22.49 13.58 9.13
N LEU A 219 -22.02 14.80 9.36
CA LEU A 219 -22.86 15.89 9.86
C LEU A 219 -23.51 16.64 8.70
N GLN A 220 -24.83 16.52 8.57
CA GLN A 220 -25.61 17.31 7.62
C GLN A 220 -26.51 18.28 8.40
N HIS A 221 -26.26 19.58 8.26
CA HIS A 221 -26.93 20.63 9.04
C HIS A 221 -26.88 20.40 10.57
N GLY A 222 -25.75 19.89 11.07
CA GLY A 222 -25.55 19.60 12.50
C GLY A 222 -26.21 18.31 13.00
N THR A 223 -26.88 17.55 12.14
CA THR A 223 -27.48 16.25 12.48
C THR A 223 -26.66 15.12 11.86
N LYS A 224 -26.46 14.03 12.61
CA LYS A 224 -25.81 12.82 12.08
C LYS A 224 -26.71 12.18 11.02
N THR A 225 -26.15 11.93 9.85
CA THR A 225 -26.80 11.23 8.75
C THR A 225 -25.84 10.21 8.17
N TRP A 226 -26.32 8.99 7.94
CA TRP A 226 -25.56 7.97 7.22
C TRP A 226 -25.82 8.13 5.73
N VAL A 227 -24.75 8.17 4.94
CA VAL A 227 -24.81 8.29 3.48
C VAL A 227 -24.15 7.08 2.83
N ASP A 228 -24.72 6.63 1.73
CA ASP A 228 -24.12 5.65 0.83
C ASP A 228 -23.12 6.34 -0.09
N ILE A 229 -21.96 5.71 -0.26
CA ILE A 229 -20.86 6.19 -1.11
C ILE A 229 -20.46 5.06 -2.05
N GLU A 230 -20.43 5.39 -3.34
CA GLU A 230 -19.86 4.65 -4.45
C GLU A 230 -18.51 5.28 -4.84
N GLU A 231 -17.50 4.45 -5.00
CA GLU A 231 -16.12 4.88 -5.26
C GLU A 231 -15.36 3.77 -6.01
N PHE A 232 -14.32 4.12 -6.77
CA PHE A 232 -13.36 3.14 -7.25
C PHE A 232 -12.48 2.65 -6.09
N ALA A 233 -12.29 1.34 -5.98
CA ALA A 233 -11.51 0.76 -4.88
C ALA A 233 -10.09 1.35 -4.82
N THR A 234 -9.73 2.02 -3.73
CA THR A 234 -8.37 2.58 -3.55
C THR A 234 -7.33 1.50 -3.25
N THR A 235 -7.75 0.26 -3.06
CA THR A 235 -6.89 -0.92 -3.00
C THR A 235 -7.37 -1.89 -4.06
N GLY A 236 -6.52 -2.17 -5.06
CA GLY A 236 -6.87 -3.09 -6.14
C GLY A 236 -7.90 -2.57 -7.14
N CYS A 237 -7.98 -1.24 -7.37
CA CYS A 237 -8.84 -0.63 -8.40
C CYS A 237 -8.74 -1.38 -9.72
N LEU A 238 -7.51 -1.62 -10.15
CA LEU A 238 -7.18 -2.37 -11.35
C LEU A 238 -6.47 -3.65 -10.94
N ARG A 239 -6.79 -4.76 -11.61
CA ARG A 239 -6.14 -6.06 -11.42
C ARG A 239 -4.70 -6.03 -11.94
N TRP A 240 -3.80 -5.45 -11.15
CA TRP A 240 -2.40 -5.30 -11.53
C TRP A 240 -1.61 -6.57 -11.26
N ARG A 241 -0.99 -7.08 -12.32
CA ARG A 241 -0.20 -8.31 -12.29
C ARG A 241 1.33 -8.10 -12.37
N GLY A 242 1.85 -6.98 -11.88
CA GLY A 242 3.29 -6.70 -11.87
C GLY A 242 4.08 -7.30 -10.70
N PRO A 243 5.43 -7.17 -10.74
CA PRO A 243 6.35 -7.63 -9.69
C PRO A 243 6.39 -6.72 -8.46
N THR A 244 5.90 -5.48 -8.60
CA THR A 244 5.75 -4.49 -7.54
C THR A 244 4.33 -3.94 -7.54
N ASP A 245 4.00 -3.12 -6.56
CA ASP A 245 2.74 -2.37 -6.54
C ASP A 245 2.52 -1.56 -7.84
N LEU A 246 1.25 -1.33 -8.21
CA LEU A 246 0.87 -0.62 -9.43
C LEU A 246 1.44 0.80 -9.45
N PHE A 247 1.25 1.54 -8.36
CA PHE A 247 1.68 2.92 -8.24
C PHE A 247 3.20 3.01 -8.19
N GLU A 248 3.85 2.09 -7.47
CA GLU A 248 5.30 2.01 -7.50
C GLU A 248 5.84 1.78 -8.92
N THR A 249 5.19 0.92 -9.71
CA THR A 249 5.61 0.65 -11.09
C THR A 249 5.48 1.91 -11.96
N ILE A 250 4.31 2.56 -11.94
CA ILE A 250 4.05 3.79 -12.70
C ILE A 250 5.07 4.87 -12.34
N VAL A 251 5.29 5.12 -11.04
CA VAL A 251 6.21 6.17 -10.59
C VAL A 251 7.66 5.84 -10.96
N ARG A 252 8.07 4.56 -10.90
CA ARG A 252 9.41 4.14 -11.33
C ARG A 252 9.63 4.38 -12.81
N GLU A 253 8.68 4.04 -13.67
CA GLU A 253 8.77 4.29 -15.11
C GLU A 253 8.74 5.78 -15.44
N TYR A 254 7.91 6.56 -14.75
CA TYR A 254 7.89 8.02 -14.85
C TYR A 254 9.27 8.63 -14.56
N ILE A 255 9.90 8.22 -13.46
CA ILE A 255 11.25 8.67 -13.08
C ILE A 255 12.30 8.20 -14.10
N GLN A 256 12.23 6.95 -14.56
CA GLN A 256 13.16 6.40 -15.57
C GLN A 256 13.04 7.13 -16.92
N GLY A 257 11.86 7.66 -17.25
CA GLY A 257 11.63 8.54 -18.39
C GLY A 257 12.28 9.92 -18.26
N GLY A 258 12.90 10.23 -17.12
CA GLY A 258 13.57 11.51 -16.86
C GLY A 258 12.66 12.58 -16.27
N HIS A 259 11.49 12.20 -15.76
CA HIS A 259 10.56 13.12 -15.12
C HIS A 259 10.78 13.20 -13.59
N GLY A 260 10.31 14.31 -13.01
CA GLY A 260 10.45 14.59 -11.58
C GLY A 260 11.89 14.93 -11.16
N SER A 261 12.07 15.18 -9.86
CA SER A 261 13.37 15.42 -9.24
C SER A 261 13.62 14.43 -8.11
N ILE A 262 14.86 13.96 -8.00
CA ILE A 262 15.29 12.97 -7.01
C ILE A 262 16.40 13.58 -6.16
N GLY A 263 16.34 13.38 -4.85
CA GLY A 263 17.38 13.85 -3.96
C GLY A 263 17.20 13.28 -2.56
N ARG A 264 17.71 14.03 -1.57
CA ARG A 264 17.55 13.69 -0.15
C ARG A 264 17.12 14.91 0.63
N VAL A 265 16.28 14.72 1.63
CA VAL A 265 15.91 15.72 2.62
C VAL A 265 16.25 15.15 4.00
N GLY A 266 17.22 15.76 4.68
CA GLY A 266 17.90 15.08 5.78
C GLY A 266 18.54 13.79 5.27
N GLU A 267 18.14 12.66 5.84
CA GLU A 267 18.58 11.33 5.39
C GLU A 267 17.59 10.63 4.44
N ALA A 268 16.38 11.16 4.28
CA ALA A 268 15.30 10.49 3.54
C ALA A 268 15.51 10.59 2.02
N PRO A 269 15.47 9.46 1.28
CA PRO A 269 15.27 9.51 -0.17
C PRO A 269 13.99 10.29 -0.47
N SER A 270 14.11 11.28 -1.35
CA SER A 270 13.02 12.23 -1.59
C SER A 270 12.79 12.45 -3.07
N TYR A 271 11.52 12.62 -3.43
CA TYR A 271 11.07 12.78 -4.80
C TYR A 271 10.10 13.95 -4.91
N LEU A 272 10.21 14.73 -5.97
CA LEU A 272 9.31 15.83 -6.27
C LEU A 272 8.75 15.64 -7.68
N PHE A 273 7.43 15.60 -7.79
CA PHE A 273 6.71 15.40 -9.05
C PHE A 273 5.81 16.61 -9.35
N ASP A 274 5.69 16.97 -10.61
CA ASP A 274 4.60 17.85 -11.05
C ASP A 274 3.30 17.02 -11.08
N ALA A 275 2.23 17.54 -10.45
CA ALA A 275 1.01 16.76 -10.28
C ALA A 275 0.29 16.50 -11.60
N ASP A 276 0.19 17.51 -12.47
CA ASP A 276 -0.53 17.40 -13.74
C ASP A 276 0.23 16.51 -14.72
N ASP A 277 1.57 16.66 -14.79
CA ASP A 277 2.43 15.82 -15.63
C ASP A 277 2.42 14.34 -15.18
N LEU A 278 2.50 14.08 -13.87
CA LEU A 278 2.43 12.71 -13.35
C LEU A 278 1.08 12.06 -13.59
N VAL A 279 -0.02 12.79 -13.42
CA VAL A 279 -1.37 12.27 -13.70
C VAL A 279 -1.53 11.97 -15.19
N GLY A 280 -1.11 12.89 -16.07
CA GLY A 280 -1.15 12.66 -17.52
C GLY A 280 -0.38 11.40 -17.94
N PHE A 281 0.86 11.27 -17.45
CA PHE A 281 1.66 10.08 -17.69
C PHE A 281 0.97 8.81 -17.18
N ALA A 282 0.44 8.83 -15.96
CA ALA A 282 -0.20 7.67 -15.35
C ALA A 282 -1.47 7.25 -16.08
N VAL A 283 -2.28 8.21 -16.56
CA VAL A 283 -3.48 7.92 -17.37
C VAL A 283 -3.07 7.21 -18.66
N ASP A 284 -2.13 7.77 -19.42
CA ASP A 284 -1.65 7.18 -20.67
C ASP A 284 -1.05 5.78 -20.43
N TRP A 285 -0.31 5.62 -19.34
CA TRP A 285 0.28 4.35 -18.94
C TRP A 285 -0.80 3.31 -18.62
N ILE A 286 -1.78 3.65 -17.78
CA ILE A 286 -2.89 2.76 -17.42
C ILE A 286 -3.68 2.38 -18.68
N GLU A 287 -4.07 3.36 -19.50
CA GLU A 287 -4.81 3.07 -20.73
C GLU A 287 -4.02 2.18 -21.68
N THR A 288 -2.70 2.35 -21.77
CA THR A 288 -1.84 1.46 -22.58
C THR A 288 -1.82 0.04 -22.02
N GLN A 289 -1.55 -0.12 -20.72
CA GLN A 289 -1.42 -1.43 -20.08
C GLN A 289 -2.73 -2.22 -20.03
N PHE A 290 -3.87 -1.53 -19.94
CA PHE A 290 -5.20 -2.14 -19.80
C PHE A 290 -6.09 -1.94 -21.05
N SER A 291 -5.52 -1.48 -22.17
CA SER A 291 -6.23 -1.28 -23.46
C SER A 291 -6.76 -2.58 -24.09
N HIS A 292 -6.14 -3.71 -23.78
CA HIS A 292 -6.54 -5.02 -24.25
C HIS A 292 -7.53 -5.56 -23.22
N GLY A 293 -8.81 -5.19 -23.39
CA GLY A 293 -9.88 -5.66 -22.54
C GLY A 293 -9.82 -7.18 -22.45
N GLU A 294 -9.69 -7.68 -21.21
CA GLU A 294 -9.77 -9.10 -20.85
C GLU A 294 -9.16 -10.02 -21.92
N ASP A 295 -7.83 -10.19 -21.91
CA ASP A 295 -7.30 -11.52 -22.26
C ASP A 295 -8.18 -12.50 -21.46
N GLU A 296 -8.92 -13.39 -22.14
CA GLU A 296 -9.91 -14.31 -21.59
C GLU A 296 -9.38 -14.94 -20.28
N ASP A 297 -9.62 -14.23 -19.17
CA ASP A 297 -9.14 -14.62 -17.85
C ASP A 297 -10.08 -15.77 -17.52
N VAL A 298 -9.57 -17.00 -17.59
CA VAL A 298 -10.29 -18.15 -17.05
C VAL A 298 -10.68 -17.74 -15.63
N SER A 299 -11.98 -17.69 -15.35
CA SER A 299 -12.50 -17.28 -14.05
C SER A 299 -12.01 -18.28 -13.01
N VAL A 300 -10.91 -17.92 -12.34
CA VAL A 300 -10.24 -18.77 -11.37
C VAL A 300 -10.62 -18.27 -9.99
N THR A 301 -11.25 -19.13 -9.21
CA THR A 301 -11.52 -18.92 -7.79
C THR A 301 -10.52 -19.74 -6.99
N VAL A 302 -9.73 -19.10 -6.14
CA VAL A 302 -8.86 -19.81 -5.21
C VAL A 302 -9.59 -20.00 -3.89
N ARG A 303 -9.60 -21.22 -3.37
CA ARG A 303 -10.23 -21.54 -2.09
C ARG A 303 -9.41 -22.53 -1.26
N PRO A 304 -9.58 -22.56 0.07
CA PRO A 304 -9.08 -23.65 0.90
C PRO A 304 -9.64 -24.99 0.42
N ALA A 305 -8.76 -25.99 0.34
CA ALA A 305 -9.18 -27.36 0.06
C ALA A 305 -9.93 -27.96 1.26
N ASP A 306 -10.92 -28.78 0.98
CA ASP A 306 -11.69 -29.52 1.97
C ASP A 306 -11.51 -31.04 1.80
N PRO A 307 -11.96 -31.88 2.76
CA PRO A 307 -11.78 -33.33 2.68
C PRO A 307 -12.35 -33.99 1.41
N SER A 308 -13.34 -33.38 0.74
CA SER A 308 -13.87 -33.87 -0.53
C SER A 308 -12.90 -33.69 -1.70
N ASP A 309 -11.94 -32.76 -1.61
CA ASP A 309 -10.90 -32.52 -2.61
C ASP A 309 -9.75 -33.54 -2.53
N HIS A 310 -9.76 -34.47 -1.57
CA HIS A 310 -8.66 -35.42 -1.34
C HIS A 310 -8.23 -36.15 -2.63
N ARG A 311 -9.19 -36.65 -3.42
CA ARG A 311 -8.90 -37.41 -4.65
C ARG A 311 -8.20 -36.56 -5.72
N ILE A 312 -8.62 -35.30 -5.88
CA ILE A 312 -8.02 -34.40 -6.88
C ILE A 312 -6.64 -33.95 -6.42
N LEU A 313 -6.45 -33.68 -5.13
CA LEU A 313 -5.14 -33.36 -4.55
C LEU A 313 -4.13 -34.50 -4.70
N VAL A 314 -4.53 -35.75 -4.48
CA VAL A 314 -3.68 -36.93 -4.76
C VAL A 314 -3.26 -36.97 -6.22
N THR A 315 -4.15 -36.60 -7.14
CA THR A 315 -3.85 -36.56 -8.58
C THR A 315 -2.83 -35.47 -8.89
N LEU A 316 -3.03 -34.25 -8.36
CA LEU A 316 -2.14 -33.10 -8.58
C LEU A 316 -0.75 -33.33 -7.99
N VAL A 317 -0.63 -33.86 -6.76
CA VAL A 317 0.65 -34.16 -6.13
C VAL A 317 1.44 -35.21 -6.92
N ARG A 318 0.77 -36.24 -7.42
CA ARG A 318 1.42 -37.27 -8.24
C ARG A 318 1.91 -36.71 -9.57
N ALA A 319 1.09 -35.88 -10.24
CA ALA A 319 1.48 -35.20 -11.48
C ALA A 319 2.68 -34.26 -11.26
N MET A 320 2.66 -33.46 -10.20
CA MET A 320 3.78 -32.61 -9.81
C MET A 320 5.05 -33.42 -9.51
N HIS A 321 4.95 -34.53 -8.78
CA HIS A 321 6.09 -35.38 -8.47
C HIS A 321 6.71 -36.00 -9.73
N GLU A 322 5.88 -36.50 -10.64
CA GLU A 322 6.32 -37.04 -11.93
C GLU A 322 7.04 -35.97 -12.76
N GLU A 323 6.51 -34.74 -12.82
CA GLU A 323 7.15 -33.65 -13.56
C GLU A 323 8.46 -33.15 -12.93
N THR A 324 8.59 -33.22 -11.61
CA THR A 324 9.76 -32.67 -10.90
C THR A 324 10.89 -33.67 -10.71
N THR A 325 10.58 -34.97 -10.69
CA THR A 325 11.55 -36.04 -10.37
C THR A 325 11.75 -37.06 -11.48
N ASP A 326 10.95 -36.98 -12.56
CA ASP A 326 10.85 -38.02 -13.59
C ASP A 326 10.52 -39.42 -13.01
N ALA A 327 9.89 -39.49 -11.83
CA ALA A 327 9.53 -40.72 -11.14
C ALA A 327 8.06 -40.72 -10.71
N GLN A 328 7.43 -41.90 -10.69
CA GLN A 328 6.05 -42.02 -10.23
C GLN A 328 5.97 -42.14 -8.71
N MET A 329 5.11 -41.32 -8.10
CA MET A 329 4.77 -41.44 -6.69
C MET A 329 3.68 -42.51 -6.48
N PRO A 330 3.89 -43.49 -5.58
CA PRO A 330 2.85 -44.45 -5.21
C PRO A 330 1.61 -43.74 -4.64
N GLU A 331 0.42 -44.17 -5.05
CA GLU A 331 -0.85 -43.56 -4.64
C GLU A 331 -1.04 -43.57 -3.11
N ALA A 332 -0.66 -44.67 -2.44
CA ALA A 332 -0.71 -44.77 -0.98
C ALA A 332 0.25 -43.79 -0.28
N GLN A 333 1.34 -43.39 -0.95
CA GLN A 333 2.24 -42.36 -0.42
C GLN A 333 1.61 -40.98 -0.58
N ALA A 334 1.08 -40.67 -1.78
CA ALA A 334 0.42 -39.39 -2.05
C ALA A 334 -0.80 -39.18 -1.14
N SER A 335 -1.64 -40.20 -0.95
CA SER A 335 -2.80 -40.16 -0.04
C SER A 335 -2.39 -39.77 1.37
N ARG A 336 -1.39 -40.44 1.95
CA ARG A 336 -0.89 -40.12 3.30
C ARG A 336 -0.40 -38.68 3.42
N THR A 337 0.30 -38.18 2.40
CA THR A 337 0.77 -36.80 2.37
C THR A 337 -0.40 -35.80 2.36
N ILE A 338 -1.46 -36.08 1.62
CA ILE A 338 -2.66 -35.21 1.59
C ILE A 338 -3.41 -35.26 2.91
N ASP A 339 -3.61 -36.44 3.51
CA ASP A 339 -4.24 -36.60 4.82
C ASP A 339 -3.50 -35.75 5.88
N GLU A 340 -2.17 -35.88 5.94
CA GLU A 340 -1.32 -35.09 6.83
C GLU A 340 -1.48 -33.57 6.61
N TRP A 341 -1.66 -33.13 5.37
CA TRP A 341 -1.80 -31.71 5.07
C TRP A 341 -3.16 -31.14 5.42
N LEU A 342 -4.24 -31.90 5.18
CA LEU A 342 -5.61 -31.46 5.49
C LEU A 342 -5.89 -31.48 7.00
N GLU A 343 -5.21 -32.33 7.76
CA GLU A 343 -5.35 -32.40 9.23
C GLU A 343 -4.46 -31.39 9.99
N ALA A 344 -3.42 -30.88 9.33
CA ALA A 344 -2.43 -30.01 9.95
C ALA A 344 -2.97 -28.59 10.22
N LYS A 345 -2.76 -28.10 11.45
CA LYS A 345 -3.22 -26.76 11.88
C LYS A 345 -2.25 -25.63 11.50
N ASP A 346 -1.02 -25.97 11.16
CA ASP A 346 0.06 -25.03 10.85
C ASP A 346 0.17 -24.70 9.36
N ARG A 347 -0.69 -25.31 8.53
CA ARG A 347 -0.70 -25.12 7.09
C ARG A 347 -2.11 -25.08 6.52
N ARG A 348 -2.21 -24.59 5.29
CA ARG A 348 -3.42 -24.55 4.50
C ARG A 348 -3.09 -24.97 3.07
N VAL A 349 -3.85 -25.92 2.55
CA VAL A 349 -3.84 -26.27 1.13
C VAL A 349 -4.85 -25.37 0.43
N LEU A 350 -4.42 -24.69 -0.62
CA LEU A 350 -5.28 -23.88 -1.48
C LEU A 350 -5.34 -24.52 -2.86
N ILE A 351 -6.52 -24.50 -3.46
CA ILE A 351 -6.75 -24.98 -4.82
C ILE A 351 -7.30 -23.85 -5.68
N ALA A 352 -6.85 -23.80 -6.94
CA ALA A 352 -7.42 -22.93 -7.95
C ALA A 352 -8.50 -23.69 -8.71
N GLU A 353 -9.74 -23.23 -8.61
CA GLU A 353 -10.91 -23.80 -9.25
C GLU A 353 -11.34 -22.92 -10.43
N THR A 354 -11.61 -23.54 -11.57
CA THR A 354 -12.20 -22.90 -12.75
C THR A 354 -13.63 -23.38 -12.92
N GLU A 355 -14.41 -22.79 -13.83
CA GLU A 355 -15.76 -23.28 -14.16
C GLU A 355 -15.83 -24.76 -14.59
N ARG A 356 -14.69 -25.33 -15.04
CA ARG A 356 -14.63 -26.68 -15.61
C ARG A 356 -13.99 -27.69 -14.67
N ASP A 357 -12.86 -27.34 -14.04
CA ASP A 357 -12.03 -28.24 -13.25
C ASP A 357 -11.09 -27.47 -12.28
N ILE A 358 -10.41 -28.22 -11.41
CA ILE A 358 -9.30 -27.71 -10.59
C ILE A 358 -8.04 -27.53 -11.45
N ALA A 359 -7.55 -26.29 -11.52
CA ALA A 359 -6.44 -25.88 -12.35
C ALA A 359 -5.07 -25.87 -11.62
N GLY A 360 -5.06 -25.93 -10.29
CA GLY A 360 -3.80 -25.96 -9.54
C GLY A 360 -3.97 -26.12 -8.03
N MET A 361 -2.84 -26.27 -7.35
CA MET A 361 -2.74 -26.28 -5.90
C MET A 361 -1.48 -25.55 -5.42
N ILE A 362 -1.53 -25.07 -4.18
CA ILE A 362 -0.37 -24.56 -3.43
C ILE A 362 -0.55 -24.88 -1.94
N VAL A 363 0.56 -25.10 -1.22
CA VAL A 363 0.55 -25.33 0.23
C VAL A 363 1.25 -24.19 0.93
N ALA A 364 0.54 -23.50 1.80
CA ALA A 364 1.04 -22.41 2.64
C ALA A 364 1.20 -22.89 4.09
N ALA A 365 2.37 -22.70 4.71
CA ALA A 365 2.63 -23.12 6.08
C ALA A 365 3.27 -22.00 6.90
N ALA A 366 2.77 -21.77 8.12
CA ALA A 366 3.37 -20.84 9.06
C ALA A 366 4.50 -21.54 9.83
N LEU A 367 5.76 -21.21 9.52
CA LEU A 367 6.93 -21.82 10.17
C LEU A 367 7.23 -21.17 11.53
N SER A 368 6.90 -19.89 11.68
CA SER A 368 7.05 -19.13 12.93
C SER A 368 6.08 -17.96 12.96
N ARG A 369 6.11 -17.15 14.04
CA ARG A 369 5.31 -15.92 14.14
C ARG A 369 5.70 -14.83 13.13
N GLN A 370 6.75 -15.01 12.34
CA GLN A 370 7.20 -14.01 11.37
C GLN A 370 7.46 -14.59 9.98
N ARG A 371 7.66 -15.90 9.85
CA ARG A 371 7.97 -16.55 8.57
C ARG A 371 6.93 -17.58 8.18
N GLY A 372 6.39 -17.41 6.98
CA GLY A 372 5.60 -18.41 6.28
C GLY A 372 6.40 -19.04 5.14
N SER A 373 5.97 -20.20 4.67
CA SER A 373 6.54 -20.88 3.52
C SER A 373 5.47 -21.28 2.52
N LEU A 374 5.78 -21.12 1.23
CA LEU A 374 4.99 -21.69 0.15
C LEU A 374 5.74 -22.88 -0.44
N SER A 375 5.01 -23.97 -0.63
CA SER A 375 5.55 -25.22 -1.15
C SER A 375 4.53 -25.93 -2.02
N HIS A 376 4.99 -26.92 -2.79
CA HIS A 376 4.13 -27.78 -3.61
C HIS A 376 3.19 -27.01 -4.53
N ALA A 377 3.64 -25.85 -5.04
CA ALA A 377 2.89 -25.04 -5.99
C ALA A 377 2.90 -25.72 -7.36
N PHE A 378 1.72 -26.03 -7.88
CA PHE A 378 1.55 -26.73 -9.14
C PHE A 378 0.34 -26.18 -9.91
N VAL A 379 0.56 -25.85 -11.17
CA VAL A 379 -0.50 -25.49 -12.12
C VAL A 379 -0.53 -26.54 -13.21
N VAL A 380 -1.72 -27.11 -13.43
CA VAL A 380 -1.98 -28.10 -14.48
C VAL A 380 -1.54 -27.50 -15.84
N PRO A 381 -0.79 -28.24 -16.68
CA PRO A 381 -0.17 -27.70 -17.90
C PRO A 381 -1.08 -26.88 -18.81
N GLU A 382 -2.34 -27.30 -18.96
CA GLU A 382 -3.35 -26.68 -19.81
C GLU A 382 -3.76 -25.27 -19.33
N TYR A 383 -3.57 -24.98 -18.04
CA TYR A 383 -3.92 -23.70 -17.43
C TYR A 383 -2.70 -22.82 -17.12
N ARG A 384 -1.50 -23.21 -17.58
CA ARG A 384 -0.28 -22.41 -17.37
C ARG A 384 -0.32 -21.14 -18.21
N ARG A 385 0.36 -20.11 -17.70
CA ARG A 385 0.44 -18.76 -18.31
C ARG A 385 -0.89 -18.00 -18.34
N GLN A 386 -1.89 -18.46 -17.58
CA GLN A 386 -3.18 -17.79 -17.38
C GLN A 386 -3.28 -17.15 -15.98
N GLY A 387 -2.13 -16.76 -15.39
CA GLY A 387 -2.10 -16.09 -14.08
C GLY A 387 -2.43 -16.94 -12.85
N ILE A 388 -2.79 -18.22 -12.99
CA ILE A 388 -3.25 -19.07 -11.86
C ILE A 388 -2.26 -19.20 -10.71
N LEU A 389 -0.97 -19.38 -11.01
CA LEU A 389 0.06 -19.43 -9.95
C LEU A 389 0.08 -18.15 -9.12
N ARG A 390 -0.14 -17.00 -9.76
CA ARG A 390 -0.19 -15.70 -9.10
C ARG A 390 -1.40 -15.60 -8.15
N GLU A 391 -2.58 -15.98 -8.62
CA GLU A 391 -3.80 -15.99 -7.78
C GLU A 391 -3.58 -16.87 -6.53
N MET A 392 -3.10 -18.09 -6.74
CA MET A 392 -2.80 -19.01 -5.65
C MET A 392 -1.75 -18.44 -4.67
N GLU A 393 -0.72 -17.77 -5.18
CA GLU A 393 0.30 -17.11 -4.35
C GLU A 393 -0.29 -15.95 -3.53
N MET A 394 -1.17 -15.13 -4.12
CA MET A 394 -1.81 -14.00 -3.45
C MET A 394 -2.66 -14.45 -2.26
N ASP A 395 -3.54 -15.44 -2.45
CA ASP A 395 -4.37 -16.00 -1.38
C ASP A 395 -3.55 -16.74 -0.32
N ALA A 396 -2.48 -17.43 -0.75
CA ALA A 396 -1.56 -18.09 0.17
C ALA A 396 -0.84 -17.08 1.06
N SER A 397 -0.35 -15.99 0.48
CA SER A 397 0.30 -14.90 1.19
C SER A 397 -0.68 -14.14 2.09
N ALA A 398 -1.94 -13.95 1.67
CA ALA A 398 -2.99 -13.38 2.52
C ALA A 398 -3.23 -14.24 3.78
N TYR A 399 -3.38 -15.56 3.61
CA TYR A 399 -3.49 -16.49 4.74
C TYR A 399 -2.27 -16.41 5.68
N LEU A 400 -1.05 -16.35 5.15
CA LEU A 400 0.16 -16.25 5.98
C LEU A 400 0.20 -14.93 6.78
N ARG A 401 -0.28 -13.82 6.20
CA ARG A 401 -0.42 -12.54 6.92
C ARG A 401 -1.44 -12.63 8.06
N GLU A 402 -2.57 -13.33 7.85
CA GLU A 402 -3.54 -13.60 8.93
C GLU A 402 -2.92 -14.41 10.08
N GLN A 403 -1.96 -15.28 9.79
CA GLN A 403 -1.19 -16.01 10.80
C GLN A 403 -0.07 -15.16 11.47
N GLY A 404 0.09 -13.90 11.05
CA GLY A 404 1.08 -12.97 11.59
C GLY A 404 2.44 -13.02 10.91
N CYS A 405 2.60 -13.75 9.80
CA CYS A 405 3.85 -13.78 9.05
C CYS A 405 4.09 -12.45 8.33
N CYS A 406 5.33 -11.98 8.35
CA CYS A 406 5.77 -10.81 7.60
C CYS A 406 6.69 -11.15 6.40
N ASP A 407 7.30 -12.33 6.42
CA ASP A 407 8.14 -12.85 5.33
C ASP A 407 7.59 -14.19 4.79
N VAL A 408 7.74 -14.42 3.49
CA VAL A 408 7.38 -15.67 2.82
C VAL A 408 8.61 -16.28 2.14
N GLU A 409 8.90 -17.54 2.43
CA GLU A 409 10.02 -18.27 1.84
C GLU A 409 9.57 -19.44 0.94
N ILE A 410 10.32 -19.65 -0.14
CA ILE A 410 10.13 -20.75 -1.08
C ILE A 410 11.44 -21.51 -1.27
N HIS A 411 11.34 -22.81 -1.52
CA HIS A 411 12.47 -23.64 -1.92
C HIS A 411 12.25 -24.15 -3.34
N VAL A 412 13.22 -23.88 -4.21
CA VAL A 412 13.18 -24.26 -5.63
C VAL A 412 14.47 -24.99 -5.97
N ASP A 413 14.35 -26.16 -6.61
CA ASP A 413 15.52 -26.90 -7.08
C ASP A 413 16.35 -26.06 -8.07
N ALA A 414 17.67 -26.10 -7.92
CA ALA A 414 18.60 -25.35 -8.77
C ALA A 414 18.47 -25.68 -10.27
N LYS A 415 18.01 -26.90 -10.60
CA LYS A 415 17.78 -27.38 -11.97
C LYS A 415 16.39 -27.00 -12.50
N ASN A 416 15.45 -26.61 -11.64
CA ASN A 416 14.09 -26.26 -12.04
C ASN A 416 14.01 -24.80 -12.52
N GLY A 417 14.57 -24.54 -13.71
CA GLY A 417 14.59 -23.21 -14.31
C GLY A 417 13.20 -22.61 -14.56
N VAL A 418 12.19 -23.45 -14.84
CA VAL A 418 10.81 -23.01 -15.05
C VAL A 418 10.23 -22.43 -13.76
N ALA A 419 10.35 -23.14 -12.64
CA ALA A 419 9.88 -22.63 -11.35
C ALA A 419 10.65 -21.39 -10.91
N GLN A 420 11.98 -21.34 -11.12
CA GLN A 420 12.77 -20.15 -10.78
C GLN A 420 12.29 -18.91 -11.54
N THR A 421 12.03 -19.04 -12.85
CA THR A 421 11.51 -17.92 -13.66
C THR A 421 10.11 -17.53 -13.20
N ALA A 422 9.24 -18.49 -12.91
CA ALA A 422 7.88 -18.24 -12.44
C ALA A 422 7.88 -17.46 -11.10
N TRP A 423 8.63 -17.92 -10.11
CA TRP A 423 8.70 -17.25 -8.80
C TRP A 423 9.35 -15.86 -8.88
N ARG A 424 10.40 -15.69 -9.69
CA ARG A 424 11.01 -14.38 -9.92
C ARG A 424 10.02 -13.39 -10.55
N SER A 425 9.14 -13.85 -11.44
CA SER A 425 8.09 -13.01 -12.03
C SER A 425 7.06 -12.53 -11.00
N LEU A 426 6.94 -13.23 -9.87
CA LEU A 426 6.08 -12.87 -8.74
C LEU A 426 6.83 -12.04 -7.68
N GLY A 427 8.04 -11.55 -7.97
CA GLY A 427 8.80 -10.69 -7.07
C GLY A 427 9.71 -11.43 -6.07
N TYR A 428 9.80 -12.76 -6.13
CA TYR A 428 10.70 -13.53 -5.27
C TYR A 428 12.16 -13.39 -5.72
N ALA A 429 13.05 -13.11 -4.76
CA ALA A 429 14.49 -12.98 -4.99
C ALA A 429 15.27 -14.01 -4.16
N PRO A 430 16.38 -14.57 -4.68
CA PRO A 430 17.23 -15.48 -3.90
C PRO A 430 17.85 -14.75 -2.71
N THR A 431 17.67 -15.28 -1.51
CA THR A 431 18.28 -14.77 -0.27
C THR A 431 19.24 -15.77 0.38
N ILE A 432 19.10 -17.07 0.07
CA ILE A 432 19.88 -18.18 0.63
C ILE A 432 20.20 -19.18 -0.48
N GLU A 433 21.44 -19.68 -0.53
CA GLU A 433 21.85 -20.79 -1.40
C GLU A 433 22.12 -22.04 -0.56
N SER A 434 21.61 -23.20 -1.00
CA SER A 434 21.90 -24.51 -0.41
C SER A 434 22.87 -25.29 -1.30
N MET A 435 23.85 -25.97 -0.69
CA MET A 435 24.87 -26.76 -1.40
C MET A 435 24.95 -28.17 -0.81
N GLU A 436 24.97 -29.18 -1.68
CA GLU A 436 25.07 -30.59 -1.29
C GLU A 436 26.28 -31.25 -1.96
N ARG A 437 26.96 -32.15 -1.22
CA ARG A 437 27.99 -33.04 -1.77
C ARG A 437 27.52 -34.48 -1.61
N PRO A 438 27.39 -35.27 -2.70
CA PRO A 438 27.10 -36.69 -2.57
C PRO A 438 28.22 -37.38 -1.78
N LEU A 439 27.84 -38.28 -0.88
CA LEU A 439 28.77 -39.05 -0.05
C LEU A 439 29.30 -40.28 -0.77
#